data_AF-A0A1V5VFZ2-F1
#
_entry.id   AF-A0A1V5VFZ2-F1
#
_cell.length_a   1.000
_cell.length_b   1.000
_cell.length_c   1.000
_cell.angle_alpha   90.00
_cell.angle_beta   90.00
_cell.angle_gamma   90.00
#
_symmetry.space_group_name_H-M   'P 1'
#
loop_
_entity.id
_entity.type
_entity.pdbx_description
1 polymer ?
#
loop_
_entity_poly.entity_id
_entity_poly.type
_entity_poly.pdbx_seq_one_letter_code
_entity_poly.pdbx_strand_id
1 'polypeptide(L)'
;MAKNAGHGGSVEIEISRDHFNAYLHVRSKIPPAAEEVFEALKAEKITSGIKSADKLRIFLENMELYNNTLIIAAGQPFTYGTDARIEYMFETDDRTRMEDELAGADSVDFRSIGSIASVRKGDVIARKIPATQGEAGLTVFGLKLPGEWGMDLTLRAGKNVSMSENKLDFIADIDGAPIVSKGMIRVDPVLIIEGDVDYSTGNVVFDGTVAVKGSVLDGFTVDARGDVIVENTIQSARVSAGGDIVVKRGILTRGKGIVTAEGNIYAKFIENSTIECEGNVVVENAIMNSFTSANGKVLAMTNEGAIIGGRTMAFDRVACRNLGTATHPTTVVQCGYRFEVQRKYLEGVAKLQAVQKQIKELQKNYEFVSRTNFDDIDRLGEIRGKMMKMLKIQDQMKEELTDLNATRIFNQFAMAEVEQAAYPGAVIFIGDARFNVKKETKFASFKWDAEEKTIYMSSFDETAQGMRKSGARAKTVLVIDDSKAVRKTLRLIVEKMGLRVAGEAEDGSEGVELYRQLRPSLVTCDIAMINMNGVETLKAIKKDNPKARVVMISSERDKSQILDCVMAGAKDYILKPFVPSRVVTVIRSALEN
;
A
#
# COMPACT_ATOMS: atom_id res chain seq x y z
N MET A 1 53.69 -34.60 -64.65
CA MET A 1 53.08 -33.26 -64.80
C MET A 1 51.82 -33.21 -63.95
N ALA A 2 51.45 -32.01 -63.54
CA ALA A 2 50.72 -31.67 -62.32
C ALA A 2 49.23 -32.09 -62.24
N LYS A 3 48.81 -32.30 -60.97
CA LYS A 3 47.54 -31.92 -60.31
C LYS A 3 46.20 -32.26 -61.00
N ASN A 4 45.45 -33.16 -60.36
CA ASN A 4 44.13 -32.86 -59.77
C ASN A 4 43.55 -34.14 -59.15
N ALA A 5 43.94 -34.41 -57.90
CA ALA A 5 43.08 -35.20 -57.02
C ALA A 5 41.92 -34.28 -56.64
N GLY A 6 40.71 -34.60 -57.09
CA GLY A 6 39.49 -33.88 -56.71
C GLY A 6 39.29 -33.97 -55.21
N HIS A 7 39.80 -32.97 -54.50
CA HIS A 7 39.43 -32.68 -53.12
C HIS A 7 38.06 -32.03 -53.18
N GLY A 8 37.09 -32.65 -52.54
CA GLY A 8 35.71 -32.21 -52.57
C GLY A 8 35.03 -32.53 -51.26
N GLY A 9 35.71 -32.29 -50.14
CA GLY A 9 34.96 -32.05 -48.90
C GLY A 9 34.14 -30.79 -49.14
N SER A 10 32.81 -30.91 -49.21
CA SER A 10 31.95 -29.75 -49.41
C SER A 10 32.05 -28.85 -48.17
N VAL A 11 32.85 -27.81 -48.30
CA VAL A 11 33.00 -26.71 -47.35
C VAL A 11 31.88 -25.73 -47.59
N GLU A 12 31.03 -25.55 -46.58
CA GLU A 12 30.01 -24.52 -46.60
C GLU A 12 30.26 -23.59 -45.41
N ILE A 13 30.31 -22.29 -45.68
CA ILE A 13 30.45 -21.27 -44.65
C ILE A 13 29.09 -20.61 -44.46
N GLU A 14 28.53 -20.70 -43.26
CA GLU A 14 27.35 -19.96 -42.86
C GLU A 14 27.78 -18.74 -42.04
N ILE A 15 27.31 -17.56 -42.41
CA ILE A 15 27.54 -16.34 -41.66
C ILE A 15 26.27 -16.03 -40.89
N SER A 16 26.40 -15.77 -39.59
CA SER A 16 25.25 -15.40 -38.76
C SER A 16 24.59 -14.13 -39.27
N ARG A 17 23.28 -14.02 -39.04
CA ARG A 17 22.48 -12.86 -39.49
C ARG A 17 22.93 -11.52 -38.89
N ASP A 18 23.52 -11.56 -37.70
CA ASP A 18 24.12 -10.40 -37.01
C ASP A 18 25.55 -10.11 -37.50
N HIS A 19 26.08 -10.94 -38.41
CA HIS A 19 27.42 -10.85 -39.00
C HIS A 19 28.58 -10.92 -37.99
N PHE A 20 28.35 -11.39 -36.76
CA PHE A 20 29.41 -11.53 -35.75
C PHE A 20 30.05 -12.90 -35.72
N ASN A 21 29.48 -13.92 -36.35
CA ASN A 21 30.04 -15.27 -36.34
C ASN A 21 30.04 -15.86 -37.75
N ALA A 22 31.11 -16.58 -38.08
CA ALA A 22 31.17 -17.42 -39.26
C ALA A 22 31.35 -18.88 -38.82
N TYR A 23 30.50 -19.75 -39.35
CA TYR A 23 30.46 -21.17 -39.06
C TYR A 23 30.89 -21.96 -40.29
N LEU A 24 31.79 -22.91 -40.11
CA LEU A 24 32.13 -23.93 -41.08
C LEU A 24 31.22 -25.13 -40.86
N HIS A 25 30.48 -25.50 -41.89
CA HIS A 25 29.75 -26.76 -41.96
C HIS A 25 30.50 -27.70 -42.90
N VAL A 26 30.85 -28.89 -42.39
CA VAL A 26 31.50 -29.93 -43.19
C VAL A 26 30.49 -31.04 -43.46
N ARG A 27 30.01 -31.11 -44.70
CA ARG A 27 28.98 -32.10 -45.10
C ARG A 27 29.55 -33.42 -45.61
N SER A 28 30.86 -33.58 -45.57
CA SER A 28 31.56 -34.78 -46.06
C SER A 28 32.21 -35.55 -44.91
N LYS A 29 32.38 -36.86 -45.07
CA LYS A 29 33.09 -37.72 -44.09
C LYS A 29 34.60 -37.49 -44.05
N ILE A 30 35.12 -36.68 -44.98
CA ILE A 30 36.55 -36.39 -45.10
C ILE A 30 36.76 -34.93 -44.68
N PRO A 31 37.59 -34.64 -43.66
CA PRO A 31 37.84 -33.27 -43.25
C PRO A 31 38.58 -32.51 -44.37
N PRO A 32 38.16 -31.27 -44.69
CA PRO A 32 38.84 -30.42 -45.67
C PRO A 32 40.22 -29.99 -45.15
N ALA A 33 41.13 -29.64 -46.06
CA ALA A 33 42.43 -29.09 -45.67
C ALA A 33 42.27 -27.68 -45.08
N ALA A 34 43.15 -27.28 -44.16
CA ALA A 34 43.08 -25.95 -43.54
C ALA A 34 43.19 -24.83 -44.59
N GLU A 35 44.00 -25.04 -45.63
CA GLU A 35 44.19 -24.14 -46.76
C GLU A 35 42.88 -23.91 -47.54
N GLU A 36 42.09 -24.97 -47.77
CA GLU A 36 40.79 -24.88 -48.45
C GLU A 36 39.79 -24.05 -47.63
N VAL A 37 39.82 -24.17 -46.31
CA VAL A 37 38.99 -23.36 -45.39
C VAL A 37 39.42 -21.89 -45.42
N PHE A 38 40.72 -21.58 -45.49
CA PHE A 38 41.21 -20.21 -45.61
C PHE A 38 40.90 -19.58 -46.97
N GLU A 39 40.91 -20.35 -48.06
CA GLU A 39 40.46 -19.87 -49.37
C GLU A 39 38.95 -19.57 -49.38
N ALA A 40 38.13 -20.43 -48.76
CA ALA A 40 36.70 -20.19 -48.60
C ALA A 40 36.41 -18.95 -47.73
N LEU A 41 37.13 -18.74 -46.63
CA LEU A 41 37.04 -17.53 -45.81
C LEU A 41 37.33 -16.25 -46.60
N LYS A 42 38.34 -16.29 -47.49
CA LYS A 42 38.68 -15.16 -48.37
C LYS A 42 37.62 -14.92 -49.44
N ALA A 43 37.05 -15.99 -50.01
CA ALA A 43 35.97 -15.90 -51.00
C ALA A 43 34.73 -15.21 -50.41
N GLU A 44 34.42 -15.52 -49.14
CA GLU A 44 33.32 -14.91 -48.37
C GLU A 44 33.69 -13.55 -47.73
N LYS A 45 34.89 -13.00 -48.04
CA LYS A 45 35.38 -11.70 -47.55
C LYS A 45 35.44 -11.58 -46.02
N ILE A 46 35.64 -12.68 -45.30
CA ILE A 46 35.86 -12.67 -43.85
C ILE A 46 37.30 -12.22 -43.60
N THR A 47 37.48 -11.09 -42.92
CA THR A 47 38.78 -10.40 -42.77
C THR A 47 39.21 -10.23 -41.31
N SER A 48 38.31 -10.44 -40.36
CA SER A 48 38.53 -10.19 -38.93
C SER A 48 38.03 -11.33 -38.06
N GLY A 49 38.63 -11.53 -36.88
CA GLY A 49 38.19 -12.52 -35.91
C GLY A 49 38.49 -13.98 -36.27
N ILE A 50 39.29 -14.23 -37.30
CA ILE A 50 39.63 -15.57 -37.81
C ILE A 50 40.44 -16.34 -36.76
N LYS A 51 40.01 -17.56 -36.45
CA LYS A 51 40.75 -18.42 -35.50
C LYS A 51 42.07 -18.88 -36.11
N SER A 52 43.09 -19.04 -35.28
CA SER A 52 44.43 -19.45 -35.69
C SER A 52 44.44 -20.81 -36.40
N ALA A 53 45.34 -20.97 -37.39
CA ALA A 53 45.48 -22.19 -38.18
C ALA A 53 45.65 -23.47 -37.33
N ASP A 54 46.38 -23.38 -36.21
CA ASP A 54 46.57 -24.52 -35.29
C ASP A 54 45.27 -24.99 -34.64
N LYS A 55 44.36 -24.06 -34.31
CA LYS A 55 43.06 -24.39 -33.68
C LYS A 55 42.10 -25.01 -34.68
N LEU A 56 42.13 -24.52 -35.94
CA LEU A 56 41.38 -25.11 -37.05
C LEU A 56 41.87 -26.54 -37.32
N ARG A 57 43.18 -26.76 -37.38
CA ARG A 57 43.78 -28.09 -37.62
C ARG A 57 43.39 -29.11 -36.55
N ILE A 58 43.57 -28.75 -35.27
CA ILE A 58 43.21 -29.61 -34.13
C ILE A 58 41.72 -29.99 -34.18
N PHE A 59 40.85 -29.07 -34.61
CA PHE A 59 39.41 -29.34 -34.67
C PHE A 59 39.01 -30.20 -35.87
N LEU A 60 39.60 -29.96 -37.04
CA LEU A 60 39.39 -30.78 -38.24
C LEU A 60 39.86 -32.24 -38.03
N GLU A 61 40.93 -32.44 -37.26
CA GLU A 61 41.43 -33.76 -36.85
C GLU A 61 40.50 -34.48 -35.84
N ASN A 62 39.62 -33.76 -35.14
CA ASN A 62 38.70 -34.29 -34.11
C ASN A 62 37.21 -34.13 -34.50
N MET A 63 36.90 -34.12 -35.79
CA MET A 63 35.58 -33.77 -36.35
C MET A 63 34.41 -34.66 -35.83
N GLU A 64 34.67 -35.90 -35.44
CA GLU A 64 33.67 -36.85 -34.91
C GLU A 64 33.02 -36.39 -33.58
N LEU A 65 33.62 -35.44 -32.86
CA LEU A 65 33.16 -35.00 -31.54
C LEU A 65 32.24 -33.76 -31.56
N TYR A 66 32.07 -33.07 -32.70
CA TYR A 66 31.53 -31.71 -32.72
C TYR A 66 30.35 -31.44 -33.69
N ASN A 67 29.57 -32.47 -34.06
CA ASN A 67 28.36 -32.31 -34.89
C ASN A 67 28.57 -31.52 -36.21
N ASN A 68 29.78 -31.60 -36.78
CA ASN A 68 30.18 -31.02 -38.08
C ASN A 68 29.98 -29.50 -38.25
N THR A 69 29.90 -28.73 -37.16
CA THR A 69 29.76 -27.26 -37.21
C THR A 69 30.81 -26.57 -36.33
N LEU A 70 31.60 -25.66 -36.91
CA LEU A 70 32.69 -24.96 -36.20
C LEU A 70 32.61 -23.45 -36.38
N ILE A 71 32.67 -22.67 -35.31
CA ILE A 71 32.93 -21.22 -35.42
C ILE A 71 34.38 -21.03 -35.88
N ILE A 72 34.58 -20.52 -37.10
CA ILE A 72 35.89 -20.29 -37.74
C ILE A 72 36.34 -18.83 -37.68
N ALA A 73 35.41 -17.90 -37.53
CA ALA A 73 35.69 -16.51 -37.21
C ALA A 73 34.64 -15.95 -36.25
N ALA A 74 35.08 -15.14 -35.28
CA ALA A 74 34.21 -14.47 -34.32
C ALA A 74 34.62 -12.99 -34.22
N GLY A 75 33.70 -12.11 -34.58
CA GLY A 75 33.79 -10.68 -34.35
C GLY A 75 33.59 -10.30 -32.88
N GLN A 76 33.69 -9.02 -32.58
CA GLN A 76 33.40 -8.45 -31.26
C GLN A 76 32.00 -7.81 -31.32
N PRO A 77 30.96 -8.36 -30.67
CA PRO A 77 29.63 -7.76 -30.69
C PRO A 77 29.65 -6.36 -30.08
N PHE A 78 28.79 -5.46 -30.60
CA PHE A 78 28.60 -4.15 -30.00
C PHE A 78 27.84 -4.28 -28.66
N THR A 79 28.01 -3.30 -27.77
CA THR A 79 27.29 -3.29 -26.49
C THR A 79 26.22 -2.20 -26.45
N TYR A 80 25.33 -2.30 -25.45
CA TYR A 80 24.32 -1.30 -25.17
C TYR A 80 24.88 -0.30 -24.15
N GLY A 81 24.67 0.98 -24.41
CA GLY A 81 24.96 2.02 -23.45
C GLY A 81 23.98 1.99 -22.27
N THR A 82 24.32 2.73 -21.22
CA THR A 82 23.47 2.86 -20.03
C THR A 82 22.36 3.88 -20.27
N ASP A 83 21.14 3.57 -19.81
CA ASP A 83 20.00 4.50 -19.84
C ASP A 83 20.28 5.76 -19.01
N ALA A 84 19.65 6.86 -19.42
CA ALA A 84 19.68 8.11 -18.67
C ALA A 84 18.94 7.93 -17.33
N ARG A 85 19.49 8.49 -16.26
CA ARG A 85 18.87 8.46 -14.93
C ARG A 85 18.91 9.83 -14.26
N ILE A 86 17.94 10.09 -13.40
CA ILE A 86 17.96 11.28 -12.54
C ILE A 86 18.52 10.88 -11.17
N GLU A 87 19.52 11.61 -10.71
CA GLU A 87 19.96 11.59 -9.32
C GLU A 87 19.34 12.78 -8.59
N TYR A 88 18.49 12.51 -7.60
CA TYR A 88 17.92 13.54 -6.73
C TYR A 88 18.90 13.81 -5.58
N MET A 89 19.12 15.09 -5.27
CA MET A 89 20.01 15.52 -4.19
C MET A 89 19.26 15.69 -2.86
N PHE A 90 18.03 15.18 -2.79
CA PHE A 90 17.16 15.18 -1.62
C PHE A 90 16.40 13.86 -1.53
N GLU A 91 15.89 13.55 -0.34
CA GLU A 91 15.00 12.41 -0.12
C GLU A 91 13.68 12.65 -0.85
N THR A 92 13.41 11.86 -1.89
CA THR A 92 12.12 11.92 -2.58
C THR A 92 11.06 11.32 -1.68
N ASP A 93 10.09 12.15 -1.32
CA ASP A 93 9.01 11.84 -0.39
C ASP A 93 8.15 10.67 -0.93
N ASP A 94 8.43 9.45 -0.47
CA ASP A 94 7.66 8.25 -0.84
C ASP A 94 6.50 8.06 0.14
N ARG A 95 5.73 9.13 0.43
CA ARG A 95 4.59 9.09 1.38
C ARG A 95 3.51 8.06 0.98
N THR A 96 3.51 7.65 -0.29
CA THR A 96 2.63 6.59 -0.80
C THR A 96 2.96 5.21 -0.20
N ARG A 97 4.17 4.98 0.32
CA ARG A 97 4.58 3.71 0.96
C ARG A 97 3.91 3.42 2.30
N MET A 98 3.37 4.43 2.98
CA MET A 98 2.96 4.28 4.37
C MET A 98 1.66 3.50 4.59
N GLU A 99 0.73 3.50 3.61
CA GLU A 99 -0.47 2.66 3.72
C GLU A 99 -0.11 1.17 3.78
N ASP A 100 0.95 0.78 3.07
CA ASP A 100 1.45 -0.60 3.02
C ASP A 100 2.30 -0.97 4.23
N GLU A 101 3.03 0.00 4.82
CA GLU A 101 3.90 -0.21 5.98
C GLU A 101 3.15 -0.27 7.32
N LEU A 102 1.95 0.32 7.43
CA LEU A 102 1.13 0.30 8.67
C LEU A 102 0.56 -1.09 9.00
N ALA A 103 0.47 -2.00 8.02
CA ALA A 103 -0.04 -3.35 8.20
C ALA A 103 1.07 -4.29 8.72
N GLY A 104 1.38 -4.21 10.02
CA GLY A 104 2.28 -5.13 10.70
C GLY A 104 3.63 -4.54 11.14
N ALA A 105 3.82 -3.21 11.04
CA ALA A 105 4.96 -2.55 11.66
C ALA A 105 4.75 -2.37 13.18
N ASP A 106 5.80 -2.61 13.97
CA ASP A 106 5.78 -2.38 15.42
C ASP A 106 5.71 -0.87 15.75
N SER A 107 6.25 -0.02 14.88
CA SER A 107 6.27 1.44 15.03
C SER A 107 6.22 2.15 13.68
N VAL A 108 5.61 3.32 13.64
CA VAL A 108 5.64 4.23 12.49
C VAL A 108 6.83 5.19 12.65
N ASP A 109 7.74 5.27 11.68
CA ASP A 109 8.87 6.20 11.77
C ASP A 109 8.48 7.62 11.37
N PHE A 110 7.91 8.40 12.30
CA PHE A 110 7.61 9.82 12.07
C PHE A 110 8.84 10.72 11.90
N ARG A 111 10.08 10.18 11.93
CA ARG A 111 11.26 11.01 11.63
C ARG A 111 11.43 11.24 10.13
N SER A 112 11.07 10.26 9.31
CA SER A 112 11.04 10.40 7.84
C SER A 112 9.76 11.09 7.36
N ILE A 113 8.67 11.00 8.14
CA ILE A 113 7.40 11.68 7.85
C ILE A 113 7.56 13.16 8.18
N GLY A 114 7.66 14.00 7.15
CA GLY A 114 7.82 15.43 7.32
C GLY A 114 9.26 15.88 7.55
N SER A 115 10.27 15.07 7.18
CA SER A 115 11.56 15.64 6.77
C SER A 115 11.32 16.43 5.48
N ILE A 116 10.93 17.71 5.63
CA ILE A 116 10.99 18.61 4.49
C ILE A 116 12.46 18.65 4.09
N ALA A 117 12.79 18.03 2.96
CA ALA A 117 14.04 18.34 2.30
C ALA A 117 14.05 19.85 2.07
N SER A 118 14.86 20.58 2.84
CA SER A 118 14.98 22.02 2.66
C SER A 118 16.17 22.28 1.76
N VAL A 119 15.90 22.97 0.66
CA VAL A 119 16.92 23.43 -0.28
C VAL A 119 17.01 24.94 -0.18
N ARG A 120 18.22 25.46 -0.36
CA ARG A 120 18.45 26.90 -0.49
C ARG A 120 18.43 27.30 -1.95
N LYS A 121 18.09 28.56 -2.20
CA LYS A 121 18.24 29.18 -3.51
C LYS A 121 19.67 28.99 -4.03
N GLY A 122 19.78 28.38 -5.21
CA GLY A 122 21.05 28.08 -5.86
C GLY A 122 21.51 26.63 -5.68
N ASP A 123 20.88 25.84 -4.82
CA ASP A 123 21.24 24.42 -4.65
C ASP A 123 20.84 23.60 -5.88
N VAL A 124 21.71 22.66 -6.27
CA VAL A 124 21.37 21.65 -7.28
C VAL A 124 20.50 20.59 -6.61
N ILE A 125 19.23 20.52 -7.02
CA ILE A 125 18.24 19.63 -6.42
C ILE A 125 18.09 18.30 -7.17
N ALA A 126 18.43 18.27 -8.45
CA ALA A 126 18.49 17.04 -9.23
C ALA A 126 19.52 17.16 -10.36
N ARG A 127 20.12 16.03 -10.73
CA ARG A 127 21.07 15.90 -11.83
C ARG A 127 20.63 14.80 -12.78
N LYS A 128 20.52 15.13 -14.07
CA LYS A 128 20.37 14.14 -15.14
C LYS A 128 21.75 13.59 -15.50
N ILE A 129 21.92 12.29 -15.33
CA ILE A 129 23.00 11.52 -15.93
C ILE A 129 22.52 11.13 -17.34
N PRO A 130 23.15 11.64 -18.41
CA PRO A 130 22.72 11.35 -19.78
C PRO A 130 22.95 9.89 -20.13
N ALA A 131 22.17 9.39 -21.08
CA ALA A 131 22.39 8.06 -21.64
C ALA A 131 23.78 8.00 -22.31
N THR A 132 24.45 6.86 -22.20
CA THR A 132 25.73 6.63 -22.87
C THR A 132 25.51 5.83 -24.15
N GLN A 133 26.49 5.89 -25.05
CA GLN A 133 26.55 4.99 -26.19
C GLN A 133 27.39 3.77 -25.80
N GLY A 134 26.91 2.58 -26.16
CA GLY A 134 27.69 1.36 -25.98
C GLY A 134 28.95 1.33 -26.85
N GLU A 135 29.82 0.37 -26.55
CA GLU A 135 31.04 0.16 -27.32
C GLU A 135 30.72 -0.37 -28.72
N ALA A 136 31.44 0.16 -29.70
CA ALA A 136 31.30 -0.25 -31.09
C ALA A 136 31.80 -1.69 -31.29
N GLY A 137 30.98 -2.50 -31.95
CA GLY A 137 31.31 -3.86 -32.34
C GLY A 137 32.11 -3.91 -33.64
N LEU A 138 32.80 -5.03 -33.86
CA LEU A 138 33.54 -5.34 -35.08
C LEU A 138 33.06 -6.68 -35.64
N THR A 139 32.44 -6.67 -36.83
CA THR A 139 31.95 -7.90 -37.48
C THR A 139 33.09 -8.76 -38.02
N VAL A 140 32.78 -10.00 -38.45
CA VAL A 140 33.78 -10.88 -39.10
C VAL A 140 34.30 -10.33 -40.43
N PHE A 141 33.59 -9.36 -41.03
CA PHE A 141 34.01 -8.63 -42.23
C PHE A 141 34.91 -7.42 -41.95
N GLY A 142 35.19 -7.13 -40.67
CA GLY A 142 35.96 -5.94 -40.27
C GLY A 142 35.16 -4.64 -40.31
N LEU A 143 33.83 -4.71 -40.44
CA LEU A 143 32.96 -3.53 -40.37
C LEU A 143 32.74 -3.13 -38.91
N LYS A 144 32.98 -1.87 -38.59
CA LYS A 144 32.73 -1.32 -37.25
C LYS A 144 31.27 -0.87 -37.15
N LEU A 145 30.49 -1.53 -36.28
CA LEU A 145 29.10 -1.16 -35.98
C LEU A 145 29.07 -0.31 -34.71
N PRO A 146 28.41 0.86 -34.70
CA PRO A 146 28.29 1.67 -33.49
C PRO A 146 27.51 0.90 -32.41
N GLY A 147 27.87 1.12 -31.14
CA GLY A 147 27.06 0.61 -30.03
C GLY A 147 25.72 1.33 -29.95
N GLU A 148 24.75 0.65 -29.38
CA GLU A 148 23.39 1.17 -29.21
C GLU A 148 23.37 2.20 -28.07
N TRP A 149 22.53 3.22 -28.23
CA TRP A 149 22.32 4.23 -27.20
C TRP A 149 21.37 3.69 -26.12
N GLY A 150 21.66 4.02 -24.85
CA GLY A 150 20.70 3.85 -23.78
C GLY A 150 19.46 4.74 -23.99
N MET A 151 18.35 4.37 -23.37
CA MET A 151 17.10 5.16 -23.42
C MET A 151 17.27 6.48 -22.68
N ASP A 152 16.76 7.56 -23.27
CA ASP A 152 16.80 8.89 -22.64
C ASP A 152 15.61 9.11 -21.67
N LEU A 153 15.83 9.94 -20.66
CA LEU A 153 14.86 10.29 -19.62
C LEU A 153 14.71 11.81 -19.53
N THR A 154 13.47 12.31 -19.57
CA THR A 154 13.19 13.75 -19.50
C THR A 154 12.58 14.12 -18.15
N LEU A 155 13.23 15.04 -17.43
CA LEU A 155 12.69 15.74 -16.27
C LEU A 155 12.46 17.21 -16.65
N ARG A 156 11.31 17.79 -16.26
CA ARG A 156 10.97 19.18 -16.56
C ARG A 156 11.14 20.06 -15.33
N ALA A 157 11.71 21.25 -15.50
CA ALA A 157 11.73 22.26 -14.46
C ALA A 157 10.35 22.92 -14.33
N GLY A 158 9.80 22.89 -13.12
CA GLY A 158 8.54 23.48 -12.73
C GLY A 158 8.73 24.84 -12.06
N LYS A 159 7.77 25.24 -11.21
CA LYS A 159 7.81 26.52 -10.50
C LYS A 159 9.03 26.60 -9.58
N ASN A 160 9.73 27.73 -9.60
CA ASN A 160 10.92 28.03 -8.80
C ASN A 160 12.09 27.05 -8.99
N VAL A 161 12.22 26.47 -10.18
CA VAL A 161 13.37 25.65 -10.57
C VAL A 161 13.87 26.13 -11.93
N SER A 162 15.17 26.34 -12.03
CA SER A 162 15.88 26.63 -13.26
C SER A 162 16.76 25.46 -13.68
N MET A 163 17.18 25.42 -14.95
CA MET A 163 18.11 24.41 -15.46
C MET A 163 19.44 25.08 -15.81
N SER A 164 20.55 24.36 -15.59
CA SER A 164 21.87 24.78 -16.07
C SER A 164 21.93 24.87 -17.60
N GLU A 165 22.93 25.58 -18.14
CA GLU A 165 23.11 25.76 -19.59
C GLU A 165 23.20 24.43 -20.38
N ASN A 166 23.84 23.42 -19.77
CA ASN A 166 23.96 22.08 -20.34
C ASN A 166 22.69 21.22 -20.17
N LYS A 167 21.64 21.74 -19.52
CA LYS A 167 20.37 21.05 -19.22
C LYS A 167 20.49 19.76 -18.40
N LEU A 168 21.58 19.61 -17.65
CA LEU A 168 21.82 18.44 -16.81
C LEU A 168 21.48 18.69 -15.34
N ASP A 169 21.68 19.90 -14.83
CA ASP A 169 21.43 20.23 -13.42
C ASP A 169 20.13 21.04 -13.28
N PHE A 170 19.32 20.70 -12.29
CA PHE A 170 18.13 21.42 -11.87
C PHE A 170 18.45 22.17 -10.58
N ILE A 171 18.19 23.49 -10.58
CA ILE A 171 18.66 24.42 -9.55
C ILE A 171 17.45 25.09 -8.90
N ALA A 172 17.42 25.18 -7.57
CA ALA A 172 16.36 25.86 -6.84
C ALA A 172 16.45 27.39 -7.00
N ASP A 173 15.34 28.04 -7.36
CA ASP A 173 15.30 29.51 -7.51
C ASP A 173 14.93 30.23 -6.19
N ILE A 174 14.43 29.49 -5.20
CA ILE A 174 14.04 29.98 -3.87
C ILE A 174 14.46 28.98 -2.78
N ASP A 175 14.48 29.44 -1.54
CA ASP A 175 14.52 28.55 -0.37
C ASP A 175 13.16 27.83 -0.24
N GLY A 176 13.16 26.51 -0.06
CA GLY A 176 11.90 25.76 0.02
C GLY A 176 12.06 24.25 0.03
N ALA A 177 10.96 23.56 -0.27
CA ALA A 177 10.85 22.11 -0.37
C ALA A 177 10.82 21.68 -1.85
N PRO A 178 11.76 20.86 -2.33
CA PRO A 178 11.70 20.32 -3.68
C PRO A 178 10.64 19.20 -3.74
N ILE A 179 9.77 19.27 -4.74
CA ILE A 179 8.68 18.31 -4.98
C ILE A 179 8.82 17.76 -6.40
N VAL A 180 8.73 16.43 -6.52
CA VAL A 180 8.75 15.73 -7.80
C VAL A 180 7.37 15.14 -8.06
N SER A 181 6.76 15.51 -9.18
CA SER A 181 5.47 14.94 -9.59
C SER A 181 5.38 14.86 -11.11
N LYS A 182 4.96 13.70 -11.63
CA LYS A 182 4.68 13.47 -13.07
C LYS A 182 5.83 13.90 -14.00
N GLY A 183 7.08 13.61 -13.63
CA GLY A 183 8.26 13.98 -14.44
C GLY A 183 8.59 15.48 -14.43
N MET A 184 8.09 16.22 -13.44
CA MET A 184 8.39 17.62 -13.20
C MET A 184 8.93 17.80 -11.79
N ILE A 185 9.92 18.68 -11.63
CA ILE A 185 10.48 19.07 -10.34
C ILE A 185 10.20 20.55 -10.07
N ARG A 186 9.68 20.89 -8.89
CA ARG A 186 9.40 22.26 -8.45
C ARG A 186 9.91 22.49 -7.04
N VAL A 187 10.01 23.75 -6.60
CA VAL A 187 10.31 24.09 -5.20
C VAL A 187 9.16 24.93 -4.64
N ASP A 188 8.52 24.45 -3.57
CA ASP A 188 7.45 25.16 -2.86
C ASP A 188 8.03 25.86 -1.62
N PRO A 189 7.62 27.11 -1.32
CA PRO A 189 8.20 27.88 -0.21
C PRO A 189 7.88 27.25 1.16
N VAL A 190 8.84 27.34 2.09
CA VAL A 190 8.74 26.78 3.44
C VAL A 190 9.08 27.85 4.48
N LEU A 191 8.20 28.06 5.45
CA LEU A 191 8.44 28.89 6.62
C LEU A 191 8.91 28.02 7.79
N ILE A 192 10.13 28.21 8.25
CA ILE A 192 10.68 27.51 9.42
C ILE A 192 10.59 28.42 10.64
N ILE A 193 9.93 27.93 11.69
CA ILE A 193 9.84 28.57 13.01
C ILE A 193 10.74 27.77 13.95
N GLU A 194 11.88 28.34 14.33
CA GLU A 194 12.92 27.67 15.14
C GLU A 194 12.44 27.34 16.58
N GLY A 195 11.37 27.97 17.05
CA GLY A 195 10.80 27.78 18.39
C GLY A 195 9.31 27.41 18.39
N ASP A 196 8.64 27.77 19.48
CA ASP A 196 7.21 27.57 19.64
C ASP A 196 6.42 28.68 18.93
N VAL A 197 5.20 28.36 18.51
CA VAL A 197 4.22 29.39 18.14
C VAL A 197 3.54 29.86 19.43
N ASP A 198 3.98 31.03 19.89
CA ASP A 198 3.57 31.65 21.14
C ASP A 198 3.41 33.19 20.98
N TYR A 199 3.41 33.95 22.08
CA TYR A 199 3.28 35.42 22.03
C TYR A 199 4.42 36.13 21.30
N SER A 200 5.61 35.51 21.20
CA SER A 200 6.75 36.06 20.49
C SER A 200 6.62 35.86 18.97
N THR A 201 6.09 34.71 18.57
CA THR A 201 5.88 34.35 17.15
C THR A 201 4.58 34.92 16.60
N GLY A 202 3.51 34.92 17.40
CA GLY A 202 2.16 35.30 16.98
C GLY A 202 1.46 34.24 16.14
N ASN A 203 0.29 34.58 15.61
CA ASN A 203 -0.44 33.71 14.68
C ASN A 203 0.26 33.67 13.32
N VAL A 204 0.29 32.49 12.70
CA VAL A 204 1.01 32.23 11.46
C VAL A 204 0.00 31.99 10.35
N VAL A 205 0.11 32.73 9.24
CA VAL A 205 -0.64 32.50 8.01
C VAL A 205 0.35 32.51 6.85
N PHE A 206 0.46 31.41 6.10
CA PHE A 206 1.50 31.27 5.08
C PHE A 206 1.00 30.57 3.81
N ASP A 207 1.31 31.16 2.65
CA ASP A 207 1.04 30.57 1.33
C ASP A 207 2.18 29.61 0.92
N GLY A 208 2.26 28.50 1.63
CA GLY A 208 3.31 27.48 1.48
C GLY A 208 3.27 26.51 2.66
N THR A 209 4.35 25.79 2.88
CA THR A 209 4.49 24.84 3.99
C THR A 209 5.01 25.54 5.25
N VAL A 210 4.50 25.21 6.43
CA VAL A 210 4.96 25.74 7.72
C VAL A 210 5.60 24.61 8.53
N ALA A 211 6.85 24.79 8.95
CA ALA A 211 7.57 23.88 9.82
C ALA A 211 7.87 24.54 11.18
N VAL A 212 7.24 24.04 12.23
CA VAL A 212 7.43 24.47 13.61
C VAL A 212 8.38 23.49 14.31
N LYS A 213 9.58 23.96 14.65
CA LYS A 213 10.57 23.17 15.40
C LYS A 213 10.18 22.99 16.87
N GLY A 214 9.30 23.84 17.37
CA GLY A 214 8.66 23.74 18.69
C GLY A 214 7.25 23.14 18.66
N SER A 215 6.42 23.63 19.57
CA SER A 215 4.99 23.34 19.74
C SER A 215 4.14 24.51 19.25
N VAL A 216 2.87 24.24 18.96
CA VAL A 216 1.86 25.29 18.81
C VAL A 216 1.12 25.42 20.13
N LEU A 217 1.32 26.53 20.84
CA LEU A 217 0.81 26.72 22.20
C LEU A 217 -0.66 27.14 22.23
N ASP A 218 -1.24 27.07 23.42
CA ASP A 218 -2.65 27.40 23.70
C ASP A 218 -3.05 28.77 23.13
N GLY A 219 -4.15 28.82 22.37
CA GLY A 219 -4.74 30.05 21.86
C GLY A 219 -4.15 30.60 20.56
N PHE A 220 -3.10 29.98 20.02
CA PHE A 220 -2.49 30.41 18.76
C PHE A 220 -3.09 29.71 17.53
N THR A 221 -2.91 30.33 16.37
CA THR A 221 -3.38 29.81 15.08
C THR A 221 -2.21 29.66 14.11
N VAL A 222 -2.17 28.52 13.41
CA VAL A 222 -1.27 28.27 12.28
C VAL A 222 -2.12 27.87 11.09
N ASP A 223 -2.06 28.62 10.01
CA ASP A 223 -2.79 28.38 8.76
C ASP A 223 -1.81 28.34 7.58
N ALA A 224 -1.73 27.20 6.91
CA ALA A 224 -0.83 26.98 5.79
C ALA A 224 -1.61 26.47 4.57
N ARG A 225 -1.33 27.02 3.38
CA ARG A 225 -1.86 26.43 2.12
C ARG A 225 -1.18 25.11 1.75
N GLY A 226 0.05 24.90 2.18
CA GLY A 226 0.77 23.63 2.04
C GLY A 226 0.63 22.75 3.28
N ASP A 227 1.72 22.06 3.62
CA ASP A 227 1.77 21.18 4.78
C ASP A 227 2.01 21.98 6.08
N VAL A 228 1.61 21.43 7.23
CA VAL A 228 2.04 21.91 8.54
C VAL A 228 2.77 20.80 9.29
N ILE A 229 4.02 21.06 9.66
CA ILE A 229 4.87 20.09 10.33
C ILE A 229 5.25 20.64 11.71
N VAL A 230 4.91 19.91 12.76
CA VAL A 230 5.15 20.28 14.16
C VAL A 230 6.02 19.21 14.79
N GLU A 231 7.24 19.56 15.19
CA GLU A 231 8.20 18.61 15.80
C GLU A 231 7.75 18.17 17.20
N ASN A 232 7.05 19.03 17.95
CA ASN A 232 6.53 18.70 19.27
C ASN A 232 5.01 18.49 19.26
N THR A 233 4.26 19.29 20.03
CA THR A 233 2.84 19.07 20.27
C THR A 233 1.99 20.23 19.77
N ILE A 234 0.77 19.93 19.36
CA ILE A 234 -0.28 20.94 19.18
C ILE A 234 -1.13 20.93 20.45
N GLN A 235 -1.25 22.07 21.13
CA GLN A 235 -2.04 22.19 22.35
C GLN A 235 -3.42 22.78 22.02
N SER A 236 -4.05 23.61 22.87
CA SER A 236 -5.35 24.27 22.61
C SER A 236 -5.28 25.35 21.51
N ALA A 237 -4.63 25.03 20.39
CA ALA A 237 -4.42 25.85 19.21
C ALA A 237 -5.37 25.48 18.08
N ARG A 238 -5.48 26.38 17.09
CA ARG A 238 -6.13 26.08 15.80
C ARG A 238 -5.06 25.87 14.74
N VAL A 239 -5.06 24.71 14.09
CA VAL A 239 -4.07 24.41 13.04
C VAL A 239 -4.80 23.95 11.79
N SER A 240 -4.56 24.64 10.67
CA SER A 240 -5.12 24.31 9.35
C SER A 240 -4.03 24.15 8.30
N ALA A 241 -4.18 23.12 7.45
CA ALA A 241 -3.30 22.84 6.32
C ALA A 241 -4.11 22.51 5.06
N GLY A 242 -3.75 23.11 3.93
CA GLY A 242 -4.22 22.68 2.60
C GLY A 242 -3.53 21.40 2.10
N GLY A 243 -2.46 20.96 2.77
CA GLY A 243 -1.81 19.67 2.56
C GLY A 243 -1.92 18.77 3.80
N ASP A 244 -0.82 18.07 4.11
CA ASP A 244 -0.75 17.17 5.26
C ASP A 244 -0.42 17.94 6.56
N ILE A 245 -0.88 17.42 7.69
CA ILE A 245 -0.42 17.84 9.02
C ILE A 245 0.38 16.70 9.65
N VAL A 246 1.64 16.95 9.97
CA VAL A 246 2.51 15.99 10.65
C VAL A 246 2.88 16.51 12.03
N VAL A 247 2.52 15.77 13.07
CA VAL A 247 2.86 16.08 14.46
C VAL A 247 3.72 14.94 14.99
N LYS A 248 5.01 15.17 15.18
CA LYS A 248 5.93 14.09 15.60
C LYS A 248 5.71 13.62 17.04
N ARG A 249 4.97 14.40 17.85
CA ARG A 249 4.43 13.96 19.13
C ARG A 249 2.90 13.90 19.07
N GLY A 250 2.20 14.60 19.96
CA GLY A 250 0.76 14.45 20.12
C GLY A 250 -0.03 15.72 19.87
N ILE A 251 -1.33 15.52 19.66
CA ILE A 251 -2.33 16.58 19.58
C ILE A 251 -3.16 16.56 20.86
N LEU A 252 -3.12 17.65 21.63
CA LEU A 252 -3.79 17.80 22.91
C LEU A 252 -4.54 19.14 22.99
N THR A 253 -5.68 19.26 22.30
CA THR A 253 -6.39 20.54 22.22
C THR A 253 -7.28 20.86 23.43
N ARG A 254 -7.44 19.92 24.37
CA ARG A 254 -8.28 20.05 25.59
C ARG A 254 -9.71 20.53 25.27
N GLY A 255 -10.23 20.13 24.11
CA GLY A 255 -11.56 20.46 23.61
C GLY A 255 -11.76 21.89 23.11
N LYS A 256 -10.71 22.72 23.10
CA LYS A 256 -10.78 24.14 22.68
C LYS A 256 -10.21 24.39 21.29
N GLY A 257 -9.17 23.64 20.92
CA GLY A 257 -8.52 23.73 19.62
C GLY A 257 -9.08 22.74 18.60
N ILE A 258 -8.91 23.06 17.32
CA ILE A 258 -9.32 22.22 16.19
C ILE A 258 -8.14 22.09 15.23
N VAL A 259 -7.92 20.87 14.74
CA VAL A 259 -6.89 20.57 13.73
C VAL A 259 -7.59 20.10 12.46
N THR A 260 -7.34 20.79 11.35
CA THR A 260 -8.01 20.58 10.05
C THR A 260 -6.99 20.38 8.93
N ALA A 261 -7.09 19.30 8.15
CA ALA A 261 -6.22 19.07 6.99
C ALA A 261 -7.02 18.67 5.74
N GLU A 262 -6.71 19.27 4.59
CA GLU A 262 -7.20 18.78 3.28
C GLU A 262 -6.44 17.52 2.82
N GLY A 263 -5.20 17.32 3.28
CA GLY A 263 -4.44 16.10 3.11
C GLY A 263 -4.70 15.10 4.25
N ASN A 264 -3.63 14.50 4.74
CA ASN A 264 -3.63 13.51 5.82
C ASN A 264 -3.15 14.12 7.14
N ILE A 265 -3.52 13.52 8.27
CA ILE A 265 -3.03 13.90 9.60
C ILE A 265 -2.25 12.73 10.20
N TYR A 266 -1.02 13.01 10.59
CA TYR A 266 -0.10 12.07 11.22
C TYR A 266 0.21 12.55 12.64
N ALA A 267 -0.02 11.70 13.64
CA ALA A 267 0.32 12.01 15.02
C ALA A 267 0.74 10.77 15.79
N LYS A 268 1.57 10.94 16.82
CA LYS A 268 1.87 9.85 17.76
C LYS A 268 0.66 9.50 18.62
N PHE A 269 -0.07 10.50 19.09
CA PHE A 269 -1.30 10.32 19.86
C PHE A 269 -2.23 11.52 19.71
N ILE A 270 -3.52 11.29 19.91
CA ILE A 270 -4.56 12.33 19.86
C ILE A 270 -5.38 12.21 21.14
N GLU A 271 -5.43 13.28 21.92
CA GLU A 271 -6.12 13.28 23.22
C GLU A 271 -6.97 14.52 23.41
N ASN A 272 -8.21 14.35 23.89
CA ASN A 272 -9.16 15.43 24.19
C ASN A 272 -9.23 16.48 23.06
N SER A 273 -9.26 16.01 21.80
CA SER A 273 -9.07 16.85 20.63
C SER A 273 -10.19 16.71 19.60
N THR A 274 -10.37 17.75 18.79
CA THR A 274 -11.26 17.74 17.62
C THR A 274 -10.43 17.78 16.35
N ILE A 275 -10.58 16.77 15.51
CA ILE A 275 -9.79 16.55 14.30
C ILE A 275 -10.73 16.39 13.10
N GLU A 276 -10.46 17.13 12.02
CA GLU A 276 -11.19 17.05 10.76
C GLU A 276 -10.19 16.88 9.61
N CYS A 277 -10.33 15.84 8.81
CA CYS A 277 -9.38 15.47 7.78
C CYS A 277 -10.12 15.05 6.51
N GLU A 278 -9.77 15.61 5.36
CA GLU A 278 -10.32 15.14 4.07
C GLU A 278 -9.66 13.82 3.65
N GLY A 279 -8.36 13.65 3.90
CA GLY A 279 -7.62 12.41 3.69
C GLY A 279 -7.72 11.44 4.88
N ASN A 280 -6.58 10.82 5.21
CA ASN A 280 -6.47 9.81 6.25
C ASN A 280 -5.96 10.39 7.57
N VAL A 281 -6.40 9.84 8.70
CA VAL A 281 -5.82 10.10 10.03
C VAL A 281 -5.05 8.87 10.48
N VAL A 282 -3.74 9.02 10.72
CA VAL A 282 -2.85 7.94 11.14
C VAL A 282 -2.28 8.28 12.51
N VAL A 283 -2.48 7.36 13.47
CA VAL A 283 -2.09 7.54 14.86
C VAL A 283 -1.24 6.36 15.34
N GLU A 284 -0.09 6.65 15.95
CA GLU A 284 0.83 5.61 16.39
C GLU A 284 0.34 4.84 17.62
N ASN A 285 -0.10 5.57 18.65
CA ASN A 285 -0.35 5.03 19.97
C ASN A 285 -1.84 4.91 20.28
N ALA A 286 -2.52 6.06 20.42
CA ALA A 286 -3.91 6.07 20.84
C ALA A 286 -4.66 7.34 20.44
N ILE A 287 -5.96 7.17 20.20
CA ILE A 287 -6.96 8.23 20.11
C ILE A 287 -7.80 8.14 21.39
N MET A 288 -7.75 9.17 22.23
CA MET A 288 -8.38 9.19 23.54
C MET A 288 -9.33 10.37 23.69
N ASN A 289 -10.58 10.11 24.10
CA ASN A 289 -11.59 11.11 24.43
C ASN A 289 -11.73 12.23 23.37
N SER A 290 -11.61 11.85 22.10
CA SER A 290 -11.49 12.79 20.99
C SER A 290 -12.63 12.64 19.99
N PHE A 291 -12.88 13.70 19.23
CA PHE A 291 -13.78 13.71 18.09
C PHE A 291 -12.94 13.73 16.81
N THR A 292 -12.66 12.55 16.27
CA THR A 292 -11.80 12.39 15.09
C THR A 292 -12.65 12.07 13.88
N SER A 293 -12.56 12.88 12.83
CA SER A 293 -13.34 12.71 11.61
C SER A 293 -12.44 12.72 10.38
N ALA A 294 -12.55 11.69 9.54
CA ALA A 294 -11.80 11.55 8.30
C ALA A 294 -12.71 11.19 7.11
N ASN A 295 -12.53 11.82 5.94
CA ASN A 295 -13.17 11.38 4.70
C ASN A 295 -12.38 10.28 3.96
N GLY A 296 -11.21 9.90 4.45
CA GLY A 296 -10.50 8.67 4.11
C GLY A 296 -10.64 7.59 5.19
N LYS A 297 -9.50 7.14 5.72
CA LYS A 297 -9.36 6.10 6.75
C LYS A 297 -8.90 6.71 8.08
N VAL A 298 -9.24 6.06 9.19
CA VAL A 298 -8.60 6.30 10.51
C VAL A 298 -7.86 5.05 10.94
N LEU A 299 -6.55 5.16 11.13
CA LEU A 299 -5.65 4.03 11.36
C LEU A 299 -4.89 4.21 12.68
N ALA A 300 -5.07 3.27 13.62
CA ALA A 300 -4.35 3.17 14.88
C ALA A 300 -3.80 1.74 15.05
N MET A 301 -2.89 1.34 14.16
CA MET A 301 -2.49 -0.07 13.95
C MET A 301 -1.12 -0.45 14.52
N THR A 302 -0.41 0.48 15.17
CA THR A 302 0.91 0.26 15.76
C THR A 302 0.86 0.37 17.29
N ASN A 303 1.94 -0.01 18.00
CA ASN A 303 2.03 0.05 19.47
C ASN A 303 0.77 -0.48 20.20
N GLU A 304 0.14 0.37 21.03
CA GLU A 304 -1.13 0.05 21.70
C GLU A 304 -2.33 0.15 20.76
N GLY A 305 -2.25 1.02 19.75
CA GLY A 305 -3.24 1.23 18.70
C GLY A 305 -4.67 1.38 19.23
N ALA A 306 -4.85 2.14 20.30
CA ALA A 306 -6.10 2.15 21.05
C ALA A 306 -7.03 3.31 20.63
N ILE A 307 -8.31 3.03 20.43
CA ILE A 307 -9.35 4.06 20.30
C ILE A 307 -10.24 3.97 21.53
N ILE A 308 -10.19 4.99 22.39
CA ILE A 308 -10.82 4.98 23.71
C ILE A 308 -11.61 6.27 23.91
N GLY A 309 -12.92 6.13 24.07
CA GLY A 309 -13.80 7.27 24.33
C GLY A 309 -14.00 8.20 23.13
N GLY A 310 -14.96 9.11 23.25
CA GLY A 310 -15.30 10.03 22.18
C GLY A 310 -15.95 9.35 20.96
N ARG A 311 -15.73 9.93 19.79
CA ARG A 311 -16.27 9.45 18.52
C ARG A 311 -15.22 9.52 17.42
N THR A 312 -14.97 8.39 16.77
CA THR A 312 -14.10 8.29 15.60
C THR A 312 -14.93 7.97 14.37
N MET A 313 -14.86 8.81 13.35
CA MET A 313 -15.58 8.70 12.10
C MET A 313 -14.63 8.57 10.92
N ALA A 314 -14.90 7.62 10.02
CA ALA A 314 -14.21 7.49 8.73
C ALA A 314 -15.23 7.27 7.60
N PHE A 315 -14.94 7.73 6.39
CA PHE A 315 -15.76 7.36 5.23
C PHE A 315 -15.49 5.91 4.78
N ASP A 316 -14.22 5.49 4.79
CA ASP A 316 -13.80 4.17 4.35
C ASP A 316 -13.64 3.19 5.52
N ARG A 317 -12.55 3.32 6.27
CA ARG A 317 -12.17 2.33 7.28
C ARG A 317 -11.74 2.97 8.59
N VAL A 318 -12.19 2.39 9.71
CA VAL A 318 -11.57 2.60 11.02
C VAL A 318 -10.84 1.32 11.42
N ALA A 319 -9.53 1.36 11.51
CA ALA A 319 -8.71 0.21 11.91
C ALA A 319 -7.94 0.54 13.18
N CYS A 320 -8.02 -0.33 14.19
CA CYS A 320 -7.29 -0.17 15.44
C CYS A 320 -6.82 -1.51 16.01
N ARG A 321 -5.87 -1.49 16.93
CA ARG A 321 -5.50 -2.69 17.70
C ARG A 321 -6.53 -2.95 18.80
N ASN A 322 -6.85 -1.92 19.58
CA ASN A 322 -7.76 -2.02 20.71
C ASN A 322 -8.93 -1.03 20.56
N LEU A 323 -10.16 -1.53 20.64
CA LEU A 323 -11.37 -0.72 20.57
C LEU A 323 -12.06 -0.66 21.94
N GLY A 324 -12.01 0.51 22.57
CA GLY A 324 -12.53 0.75 23.91
C GLY A 324 -11.64 0.18 25.01
N THR A 325 -12.15 0.19 26.24
CA THR A 325 -11.51 -0.40 27.42
C THR A 325 -12.57 -0.81 28.44
N ALA A 326 -12.24 -1.73 29.34
CA ALA A 326 -13.16 -2.23 30.38
C ALA A 326 -13.64 -1.14 31.37
N THR A 327 -12.86 -0.07 31.55
CA THR A 327 -13.15 1.01 32.50
C THR A 327 -13.82 2.25 31.86
N HIS A 328 -13.91 2.31 30.53
CA HIS A 328 -14.38 3.48 29.78
C HIS A 328 -15.28 3.04 28.61
N PRO A 329 -16.59 2.78 28.88
CA PRO A 329 -17.43 2.05 27.94
C PRO A 329 -17.93 2.89 26.76
N THR A 330 -17.86 4.23 26.79
CA THR A 330 -18.49 5.07 25.73
C THR A 330 -17.53 5.36 24.58
N THR A 331 -17.15 4.33 23.84
CA THR A 331 -16.35 4.48 22.60
C THR A 331 -17.24 4.27 21.40
N VAL A 332 -17.33 5.28 20.53
CA VAL A 332 -18.17 5.21 19.32
C VAL A 332 -17.28 5.25 18.07
N VAL A 333 -17.37 4.22 17.25
CA VAL A 333 -16.77 4.18 15.90
C VAL A 333 -17.88 4.24 14.88
N GLN A 334 -17.71 5.06 13.85
CA GLN A 334 -18.67 5.18 12.77
C GLN A 334 -17.98 5.18 11.41
N CYS A 335 -18.50 4.39 10.47
CA CYS A 335 -17.98 4.25 9.12
C CYS A 335 -19.07 4.44 8.07
N GLY A 336 -18.67 4.89 6.87
CA GLY A 336 -19.50 4.80 5.66
C GLY A 336 -20.16 6.10 5.19
N TYR A 337 -20.07 7.20 5.93
CA TYR A 337 -20.55 8.52 5.49
C TYR A 337 -19.47 9.57 5.65
N ARG A 338 -19.46 10.56 4.75
CA ARG A 338 -18.62 11.76 4.91
C ARG A 338 -19.03 12.55 6.14
N PHE A 339 -18.06 13.05 6.89
CA PHE A 339 -18.32 13.54 8.24
C PHE A 339 -19.11 14.85 8.25
N GLU A 340 -18.99 15.72 7.26
CA GLU A 340 -19.67 17.02 7.20
C GLU A 340 -21.18 16.83 7.07
N VAL A 341 -21.59 15.98 6.13
CA VAL A 341 -23.00 15.65 5.88
C VAL A 341 -23.55 14.85 7.05
N GLN A 342 -22.80 13.86 7.53
CA GLN A 342 -23.23 13.02 8.65
C GLN A 342 -23.38 13.82 9.95
N ARG A 343 -22.47 14.76 10.24
CA ARG A 343 -22.54 15.64 11.41
C ARG A 343 -23.79 16.52 11.34
N LYS A 344 -24.01 17.20 10.21
CA LYS A 344 -25.23 18.03 10.00
C LYS A 344 -26.50 17.20 10.18
N TYR A 345 -26.53 15.99 9.64
CA TYR A 345 -27.64 15.06 9.81
C TYR A 345 -27.88 14.69 11.28
N LEU A 346 -26.82 14.28 12.01
CA LEU A 346 -26.93 13.89 13.43
C LEU A 346 -27.32 15.08 14.33
N GLU A 347 -26.81 16.27 14.06
CA GLU A 347 -27.21 17.50 14.75
C GLU A 347 -28.69 17.83 14.51
N GLY A 348 -29.15 17.71 13.25
CA GLY A 348 -30.55 17.90 12.89
C GLY A 348 -31.47 16.91 13.61
N VAL A 349 -31.09 15.63 13.65
CA VAL A 349 -31.83 14.57 14.36
C VAL A 349 -31.91 14.88 15.87
N ALA A 350 -30.80 15.28 16.49
CA ALA A 350 -30.77 15.64 17.90
C ALA A 350 -31.68 16.84 18.22
N LYS A 351 -31.65 17.87 17.38
CA LYS A 351 -32.55 19.04 17.52
C LYS A 351 -34.01 18.65 17.33
N LEU A 352 -34.33 17.82 16.34
CA LEU A 352 -35.69 17.32 16.11
C LEU A 352 -36.20 16.53 17.32
N GLN A 353 -35.37 15.66 17.91
CA GLN A 353 -35.72 14.92 19.13
C GLN A 353 -35.99 15.85 20.32
N ALA A 354 -35.22 16.93 20.47
CA ALA A 354 -35.45 17.94 21.50
C ALA A 354 -36.81 18.64 21.33
N VAL A 355 -37.15 19.04 20.10
CA VAL A 355 -38.46 19.64 19.77
C VAL A 355 -39.60 18.66 20.01
N GLN A 356 -39.46 17.39 19.60
CA GLN A 356 -40.46 16.35 19.85
C GLN A 356 -40.70 16.13 21.35
N LYS A 357 -39.65 16.21 22.18
CA LYS A 357 -39.80 16.12 23.63
C LYS A 357 -40.60 17.31 24.19
N GLN A 358 -40.31 18.53 23.73
CA GLN A 358 -41.07 19.73 24.12
C GLN A 358 -42.53 19.65 23.70
N ILE A 359 -42.82 19.16 22.49
CA ILE A 359 -44.20 18.94 22.01
C ILE A 359 -44.93 17.95 22.92
N LYS A 360 -44.29 16.83 23.29
CA LYS A 360 -44.89 15.85 24.22
C LYS A 360 -45.17 16.45 25.60
N GLU A 361 -44.30 17.32 26.10
CA GLU A 361 -44.51 18.03 27.37
C GLU A 361 -45.69 19.02 27.28
N LEU A 362 -45.78 19.77 26.18
CA LEU A 362 -46.92 20.67 25.92
C LEU A 362 -48.24 19.91 25.76
N GLN A 363 -48.25 18.75 25.11
CA GLN A 363 -49.42 17.88 24.99
C GLN A 363 -49.92 17.41 26.36
N LYS A 364 -49.01 16.94 27.22
CA LYS A 364 -49.36 16.54 28.60
C LYS A 364 -49.91 17.72 29.40
N ASN A 365 -49.31 18.90 29.26
CA ASN A 365 -49.79 20.11 29.93
C ASN A 365 -51.20 20.51 29.42
N TYR A 366 -51.42 20.46 28.11
CA TYR A 366 -52.73 20.73 27.51
C TYR A 366 -53.82 19.78 28.03
N GLU A 367 -53.54 18.46 28.06
CA GLU A 367 -54.46 17.46 28.60
C GLU A 367 -54.75 17.68 30.09
N PHE A 368 -53.76 18.08 30.88
CA PHE A 368 -53.93 18.39 32.29
C PHE A 368 -54.82 19.62 32.49
N VAL A 369 -54.52 20.75 31.83
CA VAL A 369 -55.31 21.98 31.96
C VAL A 369 -56.73 21.76 31.46
N SER A 370 -56.92 21.04 30.35
CA SER A 370 -58.23 20.67 29.81
C SER A 370 -59.08 19.88 30.80
N ARG A 371 -58.49 19.07 31.67
CA ARG A 371 -59.23 18.27 32.67
C ARG A 371 -59.46 18.99 33.99
N THR A 372 -58.58 19.94 34.35
CA THR A 372 -58.56 20.54 35.70
C THR A 372 -59.19 21.94 35.72
N ASN A 373 -59.01 22.74 34.67
CA ASN A 373 -59.52 24.11 34.52
C ASN A 373 -60.10 24.30 33.10
N PHE A 374 -61.25 23.69 32.81
CA PHE A 374 -61.86 23.70 31.47
C PHE A 374 -62.25 25.11 30.96
N ASP A 375 -62.55 26.04 31.87
CA ASP A 375 -63.02 27.40 31.52
C ASP A 375 -61.89 28.40 31.21
N ASP A 376 -60.62 28.00 31.35
CA ASP A 376 -59.45 28.86 31.07
C ASP A 376 -59.10 28.82 29.56
N ILE A 377 -60.00 29.39 28.76
CA ILE A 377 -59.95 29.40 27.28
C ILE A 377 -58.66 30.08 26.77
N ASP A 378 -58.25 31.17 27.42
CA ASP A 378 -57.06 31.94 27.02
C ASP A 378 -55.79 31.10 27.18
N ARG A 379 -55.64 30.41 28.32
CA ARG A 379 -54.48 29.54 28.58
C ARG A 379 -54.45 28.32 27.66
N LEU A 380 -55.60 27.71 27.37
CA LEU A 380 -55.70 26.62 26.39
C LEU A 380 -55.35 27.10 24.97
N GLY A 381 -55.78 28.31 24.61
CA GLY A 381 -55.43 28.98 23.35
C GLY A 381 -53.93 29.24 23.21
N GLU A 382 -53.27 29.73 24.27
CA GLU A 382 -51.82 29.94 24.29
C GLU A 382 -51.02 28.65 24.12
N ILE A 383 -51.39 27.58 24.85
CA ILE A 383 -50.72 26.29 24.77
C ILE A 383 -50.89 25.71 23.35
N ARG A 384 -52.11 25.78 22.80
CA ARG A 384 -52.40 25.32 21.44
C ARG A 384 -51.63 26.13 20.39
N GLY A 385 -51.50 27.45 20.57
CA GLY A 385 -50.72 28.32 19.69
C GLY A 385 -49.22 28.01 19.72
N LYS A 386 -48.64 27.81 20.91
CA LYS A 386 -47.25 27.36 21.08
C LYS A 386 -47.01 25.98 20.47
N MET A 387 -47.95 25.05 20.65
CA MET A 387 -47.89 23.71 20.07
C MET A 387 -47.91 23.75 18.53
N MET A 388 -48.80 24.56 17.92
CA MET A 388 -48.85 24.73 16.47
C MET A 388 -47.55 25.29 15.89
N LYS A 389 -46.93 26.28 16.57
CA LYS A 389 -45.62 26.80 16.16
C LYS A 389 -44.54 25.72 16.19
N MET A 390 -44.49 24.92 17.26
CA MET A 390 -43.53 23.83 17.39
C MET A 390 -43.75 22.71 16.37
N LEU A 391 -45.01 22.37 16.05
CA LEU A 391 -45.34 21.41 15.00
C LEU A 391 -44.86 21.89 13.63
N LYS A 392 -45.05 23.18 13.31
CA LYS A 392 -44.53 23.76 12.06
C LYS A 392 -43.01 23.68 11.98
N ILE A 393 -42.30 23.99 13.08
CA ILE A 393 -40.83 23.84 13.15
C ILE A 393 -40.43 22.37 12.96
N GLN A 394 -41.13 21.44 13.61
CA GLN A 394 -40.86 20.01 13.49
C GLN A 394 -40.98 19.53 12.03
N ASP A 395 -42.01 19.96 11.31
CA ASP A 395 -42.24 19.55 9.93
C ASP A 395 -41.19 20.13 8.98
N GLN A 396 -40.82 21.41 9.17
CA GLN A 396 -39.70 22.02 8.45
C GLN A 396 -38.38 21.28 8.70
N MET A 397 -38.06 20.95 9.95
CA MET A 397 -36.84 20.21 10.29
C MET A 397 -36.84 18.79 9.73
N LYS A 398 -38.01 18.15 9.63
CA LYS A 398 -38.13 16.84 8.97
C LYS A 398 -37.82 16.95 7.49
N GLU A 399 -38.36 17.97 6.82
CA GLU A 399 -38.10 18.24 5.40
C GLU A 399 -36.60 18.43 5.15
N GLU A 400 -35.95 19.30 5.92
CA GLU A 400 -34.49 19.52 5.87
C GLU A 400 -33.68 18.23 6.11
N LEU A 401 -34.14 17.37 7.02
CA LEU A 401 -33.50 16.07 7.27
C LEU A 401 -33.69 15.08 6.11
N THR A 402 -34.82 15.10 5.43
CA THR A 402 -35.03 14.30 4.20
C THR A 402 -34.06 14.73 3.10
N ASP A 403 -33.90 16.04 2.91
CA ASP A 403 -32.98 16.58 1.91
C ASP A 403 -31.52 16.23 2.24
N LEU A 404 -31.12 16.45 3.49
CA LEU A 404 -29.80 16.05 3.97
C LEU A 404 -29.58 14.55 3.79
N ASN A 405 -30.58 13.72 4.10
CA ASN A 405 -30.48 12.28 3.93
C ASN A 405 -30.28 11.88 2.46
N ALA A 406 -30.90 12.59 1.52
CA ALA A 406 -30.70 12.36 0.09
C ALA A 406 -29.27 12.71 -0.38
N THR A 407 -28.59 13.65 0.29
CA THR A 407 -27.19 13.99 -0.02
C THR A 407 -26.16 13.03 0.59
N ARG A 408 -26.56 12.13 1.51
CA ARG A 408 -25.65 11.19 2.17
C ARG A 408 -25.26 10.07 1.21
N ILE A 409 -24.01 10.11 0.73
CA ILE A 409 -23.41 9.01 -0.02
C ILE A 409 -22.91 7.96 0.97
N PHE A 410 -23.49 6.76 0.91
CA PHE A 410 -23.07 5.63 1.73
C PHE A 410 -22.00 4.78 1.02
N ASN A 411 -20.86 4.58 1.67
CA ASN A 411 -19.85 3.63 1.23
C ASN A 411 -20.18 2.21 1.73
N GLN A 412 -20.63 1.34 0.82
CA GLN A 412 -20.97 -0.06 1.12
C GLN A 412 -19.76 -0.93 1.47
N PHE A 413 -18.54 -0.49 1.12
CA PHE A 413 -17.30 -1.20 1.44
C PHE A 413 -16.71 -0.78 2.79
N ALA A 414 -17.38 0.16 3.48
CA ALA A 414 -16.89 0.68 4.74
C ALA A 414 -16.84 -0.42 5.82
N MET A 415 -15.80 -0.37 6.65
CA MET A 415 -15.57 -1.38 7.68
C MET A 415 -14.84 -0.85 8.91
N ALA A 416 -15.09 -1.51 10.04
CA ALA A 416 -14.27 -1.34 11.24
C ALA A 416 -13.45 -2.61 11.49
N GLU A 417 -12.15 -2.48 11.71
CA GLU A 417 -11.22 -3.58 11.95
C GLU A 417 -10.53 -3.42 13.30
N VAL A 418 -10.50 -4.51 14.07
CA VAL A 418 -9.93 -4.57 15.41
C VAL A 418 -8.93 -5.72 15.46
N GLU A 419 -7.64 -5.40 15.47
CA GLU A 419 -6.56 -6.37 15.38
C GLU A 419 -6.41 -7.19 16.66
N GLN A 420 -6.57 -6.61 17.85
CA GLN A 420 -6.39 -7.31 19.12
C GLN A 420 -7.73 -7.58 19.82
N ALA A 421 -8.37 -6.57 20.39
CA ALA A 421 -9.58 -6.74 21.20
C ALA A 421 -10.54 -5.54 21.10
N ALA A 422 -11.83 -5.85 20.94
CA ALA A 422 -12.93 -4.92 21.12
C ALA A 422 -13.59 -5.18 22.47
N TYR A 423 -13.65 -4.15 23.32
CA TYR A 423 -14.14 -4.27 24.70
C TYR A 423 -15.64 -3.98 24.82
N PRO A 424 -16.33 -4.55 25.83
CA PRO A 424 -17.72 -4.26 26.10
C PRO A 424 -18.00 -2.77 26.29
N GLY A 425 -19.10 -2.30 25.71
CA GLY A 425 -19.50 -0.89 25.72
C GLY A 425 -19.19 -0.15 24.42
N ALA A 426 -18.19 -0.61 23.66
CA ALA A 426 -17.91 -0.06 22.34
C ALA A 426 -19.12 -0.20 21.41
N VAL A 427 -19.43 0.87 20.67
CA VAL A 427 -20.53 0.90 19.71
C VAL A 427 -19.96 1.22 18.33
N ILE A 428 -20.33 0.39 17.36
CA ILE A 428 -19.89 0.51 15.98
C ILE A 428 -21.10 0.83 15.11
N PHE A 429 -20.97 1.83 14.26
CA PHE A 429 -21.93 2.19 13.24
C PHE A 429 -21.30 2.00 11.87
N ILE A 430 -21.99 1.32 10.95
CA ILE A 430 -21.62 1.26 9.54
C ILE A 430 -22.88 1.63 8.77
N GLY A 431 -22.84 2.80 8.14
CA GLY A 431 -24.06 3.42 7.64
C GLY A 431 -24.99 3.78 8.81
N ASP A 432 -26.26 3.39 8.69
CA ASP A 432 -27.27 3.56 9.73
C ASP A 432 -27.40 2.34 10.66
N ALA A 433 -26.74 1.23 10.33
CA ALA A 433 -26.74 0.06 11.20
C ALA A 433 -25.87 0.28 12.43
N ARG A 434 -26.28 -0.34 13.54
CA ARG A 434 -25.63 -0.23 14.85
C ARG A 434 -25.28 -1.61 15.39
N PHE A 435 -24.04 -1.78 15.83
CA PHE A 435 -23.57 -2.97 16.53
C PHE A 435 -23.04 -2.58 17.91
N ASN A 436 -23.51 -3.25 18.96
CA ASN A 436 -23.02 -3.04 20.33
C ASN A 436 -22.13 -4.21 20.73
N VAL A 437 -20.88 -3.92 21.08
CA VAL A 437 -19.96 -4.93 21.61
C VAL A 437 -20.38 -5.27 23.04
N LYS A 438 -20.90 -6.48 23.25
CA LYS A 438 -21.43 -6.95 24.53
C LYS A 438 -20.42 -7.76 25.36
N LYS A 439 -19.46 -8.40 24.68
CA LYS A 439 -18.40 -9.21 25.25
C LYS A 439 -17.08 -8.81 24.61
N GLU A 440 -15.97 -9.07 25.28
CA GLU A 440 -14.66 -8.91 24.67
C GLU A 440 -14.57 -9.82 23.44
N THR A 441 -14.28 -9.22 22.28
CA THR A 441 -14.19 -9.94 21.00
C THR A 441 -12.81 -9.68 20.40
N LYS A 442 -12.06 -10.74 20.11
CA LYS A 442 -10.70 -10.64 19.58
C LYS A 442 -10.65 -10.77 18.07
N PHE A 443 -9.70 -10.07 17.43
CA PHE A 443 -9.46 -10.11 15.97
C PHE A 443 -10.78 -9.96 15.19
N ALA A 444 -11.48 -8.86 15.40
CA ALA A 444 -12.83 -8.64 14.87
C ALA A 444 -12.81 -7.73 13.65
N SER A 445 -13.61 -8.06 12.64
CA SER A 445 -13.90 -7.20 11.50
C SER A 445 -15.40 -7.06 11.33
N PHE A 446 -15.87 -5.82 11.32
CA PHE A 446 -17.26 -5.43 11.19
C PHE A 446 -17.46 -4.83 9.81
N LYS A 447 -18.37 -5.41 9.02
CA LYS A 447 -18.64 -5.01 7.64
C LYS A 447 -20.12 -4.82 7.43
N TRP A 448 -20.46 -3.99 6.44
CA TRP A 448 -21.83 -3.86 5.98
C TRP A 448 -22.28 -5.13 5.26
N ASP A 449 -23.44 -5.66 5.66
CA ASP A 449 -24.16 -6.70 4.93
C ASP A 449 -25.27 -6.03 4.09
N ALA A 450 -25.12 -6.10 2.76
CA ALA A 450 -26.06 -5.47 1.84
C ALA A 450 -27.42 -6.20 1.75
N GLU A 451 -27.45 -7.50 2.04
CA GLU A 451 -28.68 -8.31 1.97
C GLU A 451 -29.53 -8.05 3.22
N GLU A 452 -28.92 -8.19 4.40
CA GLU A 452 -29.60 -8.04 5.69
C GLU A 452 -29.73 -6.57 6.14
N LYS A 453 -29.01 -5.65 5.50
CA LYS A 453 -28.89 -4.23 5.92
C LYS A 453 -28.44 -4.08 7.38
N THR A 454 -27.58 -4.97 7.83
CA THR A 454 -27.02 -4.98 9.18
C THR A 454 -25.49 -5.00 9.14
N ILE A 455 -24.87 -4.96 10.31
CA ILE A 455 -23.43 -5.14 10.45
C ILE A 455 -23.17 -6.62 10.65
N TYR A 456 -22.47 -7.23 9.69
CA TYR A 456 -21.88 -8.54 9.83
C TYR A 456 -20.55 -8.43 10.57
N MET A 457 -20.43 -9.14 11.69
CA MET A 457 -19.18 -9.29 12.41
C MET A 457 -18.55 -10.62 12.01
N SER A 458 -17.31 -10.57 11.54
CA SER A 458 -16.42 -11.73 11.51
C SER A 458 -15.43 -11.59 12.65
N SER A 459 -15.45 -12.54 13.58
CA SER A 459 -14.48 -12.61 14.66
C SER A 459 -13.71 -13.92 14.61
N PHE A 460 -12.50 -13.88 15.17
CA PHE A 460 -11.71 -15.08 15.35
C PHE A 460 -12.42 -16.14 16.21
N ASP A 461 -13.14 -15.73 17.26
CA ASP A 461 -13.86 -16.64 18.17
C ASP A 461 -15.05 -17.35 17.49
N GLU A 462 -15.80 -16.68 16.61
CA GLU A 462 -16.90 -17.32 15.86
C GLU A 462 -16.41 -18.22 14.74
N THR A 463 -15.30 -17.85 14.10
CA THR A 463 -14.64 -18.64 13.05
C THR A 463 -14.05 -19.94 13.60
N ALA A 464 -13.41 -19.90 14.78
CA ALA A 464 -12.85 -21.08 15.44
C ALA A 464 -13.94 -22.02 15.99
N GLN A 465 -15.08 -21.47 16.44
CA GLN A 465 -16.22 -22.27 16.89
C GLN A 465 -16.96 -22.99 15.74
N GLY A 466 -16.98 -22.41 14.54
CA GLY A 466 -17.58 -23.02 13.34
C GLY A 466 -16.89 -24.33 12.92
N MET A 467 -15.54 -24.38 12.95
CA MET A 467 -14.79 -25.58 12.55
C MET A 467 -14.80 -26.69 13.61
N ARG A 468 -14.91 -26.36 14.91
CA ARG A 468 -14.98 -27.36 15.99
C ARG A 468 -16.28 -28.17 16.00
N LYS A 469 -17.36 -27.68 15.38
CA LYS A 469 -18.67 -28.37 15.32
C LYS A 469 -18.78 -29.39 14.19
N SER A 470 -17.93 -29.34 13.16
CA SER A 470 -17.83 -30.41 12.17
C SER A 470 -16.91 -31.49 12.71
N GLY A 471 -17.43 -32.66 13.11
CA GLY A 471 -16.66 -33.79 13.64
C GLY A 471 -15.67 -34.46 12.66
N ALA A 472 -15.03 -33.69 11.78
CA ALA A 472 -14.05 -34.15 10.81
C ALA A 472 -12.64 -34.21 11.43
N ARG A 473 -11.87 -35.23 11.02
CA ARG A 473 -10.46 -35.46 11.39
C ARG A 473 -9.66 -34.15 11.35
N ALA A 474 -8.88 -33.87 12.41
CA ALA A 474 -8.14 -32.62 12.58
C ALA A 474 -7.32 -32.27 11.32
N LYS A 475 -7.80 -31.28 10.55
CA LYS A 475 -7.16 -30.81 9.33
C LYS A 475 -5.80 -30.17 9.67
N THR A 476 -4.79 -30.48 8.86
CA THR A 476 -3.40 -30.13 9.11
C THR A 476 -2.86 -29.19 8.03
N VAL A 477 -2.04 -28.22 8.41
CA VAL A 477 -1.41 -27.26 7.49
C VAL A 477 0.11 -27.37 7.57
N LEU A 478 0.78 -27.37 6.42
CA LEU A 478 2.23 -27.20 6.31
C LEU A 478 2.53 -25.76 5.88
N VAL A 479 3.44 -25.10 6.59
CA VAL A 479 3.83 -23.70 6.31
C VAL A 479 5.24 -23.68 5.74
N ILE A 480 5.41 -23.12 4.54
CA ILE A 480 6.69 -23.02 3.82
C ILE A 480 6.93 -21.55 3.55
N ASP A 481 7.93 -20.95 4.21
CA ASP A 481 8.30 -19.53 4.06
C ASP A 481 9.71 -19.35 4.64
N ASP A 482 10.59 -18.59 3.99
CA ASP A 482 11.97 -18.38 4.47
C ASP A 482 12.01 -17.45 5.70
N SER A 483 11.02 -16.57 5.84
CA SER A 483 10.90 -15.65 6.96
C SER A 483 10.32 -16.32 8.21
N LYS A 484 11.16 -16.46 9.24
CA LYS A 484 10.75 -16.92 10.57
C LYS A 484 9.60 -16.12 11.17
N ALA A 485 9.54 -14.81 10.91
CA ALA A 485 8.47 -13.95 11.39
C ALA A 485 7.13 -14.32 10.74
N VAL A 486 7.13 -14.51 9.41
CA VAL A 486 5.94 -14.92 8.66
C VAL A 486 5.47 -16.31 9.08
N ARG A 487 6.39 -17.29 9.23
CA ARG A 487 6.05 -18.63 9.73
C ARG A 487 5.38 -18.57 11.10
N LYS A 488 5.92 -17.81 12.05
CA LYS A 488 5.30 -17.61 13.38
C LYS A 488 3.89 -17.02 13.29
N THR A 489 3.70 -16.01 12.45
CA THR A 489 2.39 -15.38 12.26
C THR A 489 1.38 -16.34 11.65
N LEU A 490 1.75 -17.06 10.59
CA LEU A 490 0.90 -18.07 9.95
C LEU A 490 0.57 -19.22 10.90
N ARG A 491 1.56 -19.74 11.63
CA ARG A 491 1.35 -20.75 12.67
C ARG A 491 0.32 -20.27 13.68
N LEU A 492 0.52 -19.07 14.22
CA LEU A 492 -0.37 -18.50 15.21
C LEU A 492 -1.78 -18.36 14.65
N ILE A 493 -1.97 -17.96 13.40
CA ILE A 493 -3.29 -17.90 12.73
C ILE A 493 -3.89 -19.29 12.54
N VAL A 494 -3.13 -20.26 12.04
CA VAL A 494 -3.60 -21.63 11.76
C VAL A 494 -4.00 -22.37 13.04
N GLU A 495 -3.16 -22.33 14.07
CA GLU A 495 -3.43 -22.97 15.37
C GLU A 495 -4.67 -22.34 16.01
N LYS A 496 -4.78 -21.03 15.88
CA LYS A 496 -5.96 -20.26 16.27
C LYS A 496 -7.22 -20.73 15.51
N MET A 497 -7.17 -20.99 14.21
CA MET A 497 -8.32 -21.55 13.47
C MET A 497 -8.79 -22.92 13.97
N GLY A 498 -8.07 -23.55 14.92
CA GLY A 498 -8.35 -24.90 15.41
C GLY A 498 -7.77 -25.98 14.50
N LEU A 499 -6.92 -25.59 13.54
CA LEU A 499 -6.16 -26.47 12.68
C LEU A 499 -4.82 -26.80 13.36
N ARG A 500 -4.16 -27.88 12.93
CA ARG A 500 -2.82 -28.22 13.44
C ARG A 500 -1.76 -27.88 12.40
N VAL A 501 -0.73 -27.15 12.79
CA VAL A 501 0.48 -27.02 11.95
C VAL A 501 1.22 -28.36 12.02
N ALA A 502 1.29 -29.07 10.89
CA ALA A 502 1.94 -30.38 10.81
C ALA A 502 3.47 -30.27 10.72
N GLY A 503 3.96 -29.18 10.14
CA GLY A 503 5.38 -28.90 9.96
C GLY A 503 5.59 -27.48 9.44
N GLU A 504 6.82 -27.02 9.51
CA GLU A 504 7.30 -25.75 8.95
C GLU A 504 8.57 -26.04 8.13
N ALA A 505 8.73 -25.37 7.00
CA ALA A 505 9.93 -25.43 6.18
C ALA A 505 10.45 -24.02 5.87
N GLU A 506 11.77 -23.88 5.77
CA GLU A 506 12.43 -22.61 5.44
C GLU A 506 12.69 -22.46 3.93
N ASP A 507 12.59 -23.55 3.17
CA ASP A 507 12.72 -23.53 1.72
C ASP A 507 11.85 -24.57 1.02
N GLY A 508 11.73 -24.44 -0.31
CA GLY A 508 10.89 -25.30 -1.13
C GLY A 508 11.26 -26.78 -1.13
N SER A 509 12.56 -27.12 -1.04
CA SER A 509 13.02 -28.52 -1.09
C SER A 509 12.62 -29.25 0.19
N GLU A 510 12.91 -28.64 1.34
CA GLU A 510 12.44 -29.13 2.65
C GLU A 510 10.90 -29.22 2.67
N GLY A 511 10.22 -28.22 2.13
CA GLY A 511 8.77 -28.19 2.02
C GLY A 511 8.17 -29.37 1.24
N VAL A 512 8.79 -29.74 0.11
CA VAL A 512 8.37 -30.91 -0.69
C VAL A 512 8.58 -32.22 0.09
N GLU A 513 9.70 -32.37 0.79
CA GLU A 513 9.97 -33.55 1.60
C GLU A 513 8.98 -33.69 2.76
N LEU A 514 8.76 -32.62 3.52
CA LEU A 514 7.78 -32.58 4.60
C LEU A 514 6.36 -32.83 4.08
N TYR A 515 6.00 -32.34 2.89
CA TYR A 515 4.71 -32.63 2.28
C TYR A 515 4.53 -34.14 2.05
N ARG A 516 5.55 -34.84 1.53
CA ARG A 516 5.51 -36.28 1.28
C ARG A 516 5.35 -37.08 2.56
N GLN A 517 6.06 -36.67 3.62
CA GLN A 517 6.07 -37.35 4.92
C GLN A 517 4.78 -37.10 5.71
N LEU A 518 4.35 -35.84 5.80
CA LEU A 518 3.28 -35.41 6.70
C LEU A 518 1.88 -35.45 6.06
N ARG A 519 1.80 -35.49 4.73
CA ARG A 519 0.56 -35.48 3.94
C ARG A 519 -0.48 -34.49 4.49
N PRO A 520 -0.14 -33.20 4.59
CA PRO A 520 -1.01 -32.18 5.18
C PRO A 520 -2.29 -31.98 4.36
N SER A 521 -3.33 -31.47 5.00
CA SER A 521 -4.60 -31.13 4.34
C SER A 521 -4.51 -29.88 3.46
N LEU A 522 -3.59 -28.96 3.79
CA LEU A 522 -3.30 -27.73 3.06
C LEU A 522 -1.82 -27.39 3.20
N VAL A 523 -1.26 -26.72 2.19
CA VAL A 523 0.06 -26.10 2.23
C VAL A 523 -0.10 -24.60 2.02
N THR A 524 0.57 -23.78 2.84
CA THR A 524 0.83 -22.37 2.53
C THR A 524 2.28 -22.23 2.10
N CYS A 525 2.53 -21.66 0.93
CA CYS A 525 3.87 -21.63 0.32
C CYS A 525 4.22 -20.22 -0.15
N ASP A 526 5.32 -19.66 0.35
CA ASP A 526 5.88 -18.42 -0.19
C ASP A 526 6.35 -18.60 -1.64
N ILE A 527 6.30 -17.54 -2.45
CA ILE A 527 6.78 -17.57 -3.83
C ILE A 527 8.28 -17.31 -3.90
N ALA A 528 8.76 -16.26 -3.22
CA ALA A 528 10.12 -15.76 -3.36
C ALA A 528 11.07 -16.40 -2.33
N MET A 529 11.59 -17.59 -2.64
CA MET A 529 12.59 -18.29 -1.82
C MET A 529 13.89 -18.51 -2.61
N ILE A 530 15.05 -18.44 -1.93
CA ILE A 530 16.39 -18.41 -2.56
C ILE A 530 16.77 -19.74 -3.24
N ASN A 531 16.52 -20.89 -2.59
CA ASN A 531 17.02 -22.19 -3.05
C ASN A 531 16.10 -22.83 -4.09
N MET A 532 14.91 -23.27 -3.65
CA MET A 532 13.84 -23.75 -4.51
C MET A 532 12.66 -22.82 -4.32
N ASN A 533 12.23 -22.17 -5.41
CA ASN A 533 11.20 -21.14 -5.32
C ASN A 533 9.79 -21.75 -5.17
N GLY A 534 8.79 -20.93 -4.82
CA GLY A 534 7.43 -21.41 -4.57
C GLY A 534 6.73 -21.99 -5.80
N VAL A 535 7.05 -21.51 -7.01
CA VAL A 535 6.48 -22.04 -8.26
C VAL A 535 6.97 -23.47 -8.50
N GLU A 536 8.26 -23.71 -8.33
CA GLU A 536 8.87 -25.04 -8.41
C GLU A 536 8.34 -25.97 -7.33
N THR A 537 8.21 -25.46 -6.10
CA THR A 537 7.66 -26.18 -4.93
C THR A 537 6.24 -26.66 -5.22
N LEU A 538 5.38 -25.75 -5.71
CA LEU A 538 4.01 -26.06 -6.13
C LEU A 538 3.98 -27.14 -7.21
N LYS A 539 4.78 -27.00 -8.27
CA LYS A 539 4.84 -27.97 -9.37
C LYS A 539 5.28 -29.35 -8.87
N ALA A 540 6.27 -29.41 -8.00
CA ALA A 540 6.74 -30.67 -7.40
C ALA A 540 5.65 -31.34 -6.53
N ILE A 541 5.01 -30.59 -5.64
CA ILE A 541 3.90 -31.09 -4.80
C ILE A 541 2.73 -31.58 -5.67
N LYS A 542 2.38 -30.84 -6.72
CA LYS A 542 1.28 -31.18 -7.64
C LYS A 542 1.60 -32.39 -8.52
N LYS A 543 2.86 -32.57 -8.92
CA LYS A 543 3.31 -33.77 -9.62
C LYS A 543 3.13 -35.02 -8.75
N ASP A 544 3.44 -34.92 -7.46
CA ASP A 544 3.30 -36.02 -6.51
C ASP A 544 1.84 -36.26 -6.08
N ASN A 545 1.05 -35.19 -6.01
CA ASN A 545 -0.37 -35.24 -5.70
C ASN A 545 -1.14 -34.12 -6.43
N PRO A 546 -1.81 -34.42 -7.55
CA PRO A 546 -2.59 -33.43 -8.29
C PRO A 546 -3.71 -32.78 -7.47
N LYS A 547 -4.22 -33.47 -6.44
CA LYS A 547 -5.28 -32.99 -5.53
C LYS A 547 -4.74 -32.20 -4.34
N ALA A 548 -3.43 -31.99 -4.23
CA ALA A 548 -2.85 -31.18 -3.16
C ALA A 548 -3.47 -29.78 -3.16
N ARG A 549 -3.82 -29.27 -1.98
CA ARG A 549 -4.31 -27.90 -1.80
C ARG A 549 -3.13 -27.04 -1.39
N VAL A 550 -2.74 -26.12 -2.25
CA VAL A 550 -1.62 -25.22 -2.02
C VAL A 550 -2.12 -23.78 -2.21
N VAL A 551 -1.95 -22.95 -1.19
CA VAL A 551 -2.23 -21.51 -1.21
C VAL A 551 -0.89 -20.79 -1.27
N MET A 552 -0.72 -19.94 -2.27
CA MET A 552 0.52 -19.19 -2.43
C MET A 552 0.53 -17.93 -1.55
N ILE A 553 1.68 -17.58 -1.01
CA ILE A 553 1.91 -16.32 -0.32
C ILE A 553 2.89 -15.53 -1.17
N SER A 554 2.57 -14.29 -1.50
CA SER A 554 3.22 -13.53 -2.57
C SER A 554 3.44 -12.09 -2.18
N SER A 555 4.50 -11.45 -2.66
CA SER A 555 4.62 -9.98 -2.63
C SER A 555 3.97 -9.37 -3.89
N GLU A 556 3.77 -8.05 -3.93
CA GLU A 556 3.24 -7.38 -5.13
C GLU A 556 4.17 -7.45 -6.35
N ARG A 557 5.47 -7.70 -6.15
CA ARG A 557 6.47 -7.81 -7.22
C ARG A 557 6.35 -9.09 -8.04
N ASP A 558 5.58 -10.06 -7.55
CA ASP A 558 5.50 -11.41 -8.12
C ASP A 558 4.28 -11.60 -9.04
N LYS A 559 3.64 -10.51 -9.52
CA LYS A 559 2.40 -10.57 -10.35
C LYS A 559 2.50 -11.53 -11.54
N SER A 560 3.66 -11.61 -12.21
CA SER A 560 3.89 -12.56 -13.31
C SER A 560 3.96 -14.01 -12.81
N GLN A 561 4.57 -14.25 -11.65
CA GLN A 561 4.70 -15.59 -11.03
C GLN A 561 3.40 -16.09 -10.40
N ILE A 562 2.51 -15.20 -9.94
CA ILE A 562 1.16 -15.57 -9.48
C ILE A 562 0.40 -16.27 -10.61
N LEU A 563 0.49 -15.77 -11.84
CA LEU A 563 -0.16 -16.39 -12.99
C LEU A 563 0.37 -17.81 -13.24
N ASP A 564 1.68 -17.99 -13.16
CA ASP A 564 2.32 -19.32 -13.28
C ASP A 564 1.86 -20.28 -12.17
N CYS A 565 1.67 -19.78 -10.95
CA CYS A 565 1.15 -20.57 -9.84
C CYS A 565 -0.30 -21.02 -10.08
N VAL A 566 -1.16 -20.11 -10.57
CA VAL A 566 -2.55 -20.43 -10.91
C VAL A 566 -2.58 -21.49 -12.02
N MET A 567 -1.77 -21.33 -13.07
CA MET A 567 -1.66 -22.32 -14.16
C MET A 567 -1.12 -23.67 -13.67
N ALA A 568 -0.21 -23.67 -12.70
CA ALA A 568 0.29 -24.89 -12.05
C ALA A 568 -0.70 -25.52 -11.05
N GLY A 569 -1.88 -24.91 -10.85
CA GLY A 569 -2.98 -25.48 -10.07
C GLY A 569 -3.02 -25.08 -8.60
N ALA A 570 -2.42 -23.94 -8.23
CA ALA A 570 -2.64 -23.32 -6.91
C ALA A 570 -4.14 -23.13 -6.64
N LYS A 571 -4.55 -23.25 -5.37
CA LYS A 571 -5.95 -23.08 -4.97
C LYS A 571 -6.36 -21.62 -4.83
N ASP A 572 -5.45 -20.80 -4.30
CA ASP A 572 -5.63 -19.36 -4.13
C ASP A 572 -4.26 -18.72 -3.79
N TYR A 573 -4.23 -17.40 -3.61
CA TYR A 573 -3.06 -16.67 -3.16
C TYR A 573 -3.38 -15.59 -2.11
N ILE A 574 -2.37 -15.21 -1.33
CA ILE A 574 -2.41 -14.17 -0.30
C ILE A 574 -1.25 -13.20 -0.53
N LEU A 575 -1.54 -11.90 -0.58
CA LEU A 575 -0.52 -10.86 -0.75
C LEU A 575 0.09 -10.46 0.60
N LYS A 576 1.42 -10.29 0.65
CA LYS A 576 2.18 -9.73 1.77
C LYS A 576 2.25 -8.19 1.63
N PRO A 577 2.11 -7.43 2.74
CA PRO A 577 1.71 -7.89 4.08
C PRO A 577 0.23 -8.31 4.11
N PHE A 578 -0.09 -9.35 4.88
CA PHE A 578 -1.46 -9.86 4.99
C PHE A 578 -2.07 -9.61 6.36
N VAL A 579 -3.35 -9.26 6.38
CA VAL A 579 -4.17 -9.25 7.59
C VAL A 579 -4.62 -10.67 7.96
N PRO A 580 -4.61 -11.07 9.25
CA PRO A 580 -5.01 -12.40 9.68
C PRO A 580 -6.39 -12.86 9.17
N SER A 581 -7.34 -11.93 9.07
CA SER A 581 -8.70 -12.18 8.58
C SER A 581 -8.73 -12.70 7.13
N ARG A 582 -7.84 -12.20 6.26
CA ARG A 582 -7.70 -12.65 4.87
C ARG A 582 -7.14 -14.07 4.81
N VAL A 583 -6.09 -14.36 5.59
CA VAL A 583 -5.49 -15.70 5.69
C VAL A 583 -6.54 -16.73 6.10
N VAL A 584 -7.32 -16.41 7.13
CA VAL A 584 -8.40 -17.27 7.62
C VAL A 584 -9.44 -17.56 6.53
N THR A 585 -9.87 -16.53 5.81
CA THR A 585 -10.87 -16.65 4.73
C THR A 585 -10.37 -17.56 3.61
N VAL A 586 -9.14 -17.35 3.15
CA VAL A 586 -8.54 -18.12 2.06
C VAL A 586 -8.30 -19.58 2.47
N ILE A 587 -7.73 -19.80 3.66
CA ILE A 587 -7.50 -21.17 4.18
C ILE A 587 -8.82 -21.93 4.31
N ARG A 588 -9.90 -21.29 4.79
CA ARG A 588 -11.22 -21.92 4.88
C ARG A 588 -11.73 -22.35 3.50
N SER A 589 -11.78 -21.40 2.55
CA SER A 589 -12.25 -21.66 1.19
C SER A 589 -11.46 -22.78 0.51
N ALA A 590 -10.12 -22.76 0.65
CA ALA A 590 -9.25 -23.79 0.08
C ALA A 590 -9.49 -25.18 0.68
N LEU A 591 -9.91 -25.26 1.95
CA LEU A 591 -10.17 -26.52 2.66
C LEU A 591 -11.59 -27.07 2.46
N GLU A 592 -12.54 -26.25 2.02
CA GLU A 592 -13.95 -26.62 1.75
C GLU A 592 -14.17 -27.01 0.28
N ASN A 593 -13.40 -26.41 -0.64
CA ASN A 593 -13.34 -26.72 -2.07
C ASN A 593 -12.14 -27.63 -2.45
#